data_AF-A0A6N8JHW3-F1
#
_entry.id   AF-A0A6N8JHW3-F1
#
_cell.length_a   1.000
_cell.length_b   1.000
_cell.length_c   1.000
_cell.angle_alpha   90.00
_cell.angle_beta   90.00
_cell.angle_gamma   90.00
#
_symmetry.space_group_name_H-M   'P 1'
#
loop_
_entity.id
_entity.type
_entity.pdbx_description
1 polymer ?
#
loop_
_entity_poly.entity_id
_entity_poly.type
_entity_poly.pdbx_seq_one_letter_code
_entity_poly.pdbx_strand_id
1 'polypeptide(L)'
;MRAFSFPITGTTDGTPGAGQPAGTIAYSISGSGTTPSTITFSTLSGVSLGTYSYSLSSTNNYLAVGMKTQTSISGTYFHISTACLPGYCLEFIGAL
;
A
#
# COMPACT_ATOMS: atom_id res chain seq x y z
N MET A 1 -2.72 -11.92 19.79
CA MET A 1 -2.93 -11.55 18.37
C MET A 1 -1.79 -12.14 17.55
N ARG A 2 -2.07 -12.79 16.41
CA ARG A 2 -1.00 -13.23 15.50
C ARG A 2 -0.40 -12.00 14.81
N ALA A 3 0.93 -11.89 14.83
CA ALA A 3 1.64 -10.85 14.09
C ALA A 3 1.53 -11.10 12.57
N PHE A 4 1.64 -10.04 11.77
CA PHE A 4 1.78 -10.15 10.33
C PHE A 4 3.24 -10.42 9.95
N SER A 5 3.42 -11.13 8.84
CA SER A 5 4.75 -11.35 8.25
C SER A 5 5.08 -10.17 7.31
N PHE A 6 5.90 -9.24 7.80
CA PHE A 6 6.46 -8.17 6.98
C PHE A 6 7.78 -8.62 6.31
N PRO A 7 8.12 -8.10 5.11
CA PRO A 7 7.31 -7.18 4.33
C PRO A 7 6.10 -7.90 3.70
N ILE A 8 4.96 -7.19 3.66
CA ILE A 8 3.80 -7.64 2.89
C ILE A 8 3.98 -7.12 1.47
N THR A 9 4.01 -8.02 0.49
CA THR A 9 4.24 -7.66 -0.91
C THR A 9 3.07 -8.06 -1.79
N GLY A 10 2.84 -7.32 -2.86
CA GLY A 10 1.86 -7.68 -3.88
C GLY A 10 1.88 -6.71 -5.05
N THR A 11 0.83 -6.75 -5.86
CA THR A 11 0.63 -5.86 -7.00
C THR A 11 -0.73 -5.19 -6.94
N THR A 12 -0.86 -4.04 -7.59
CA THR A 12 -2.11 -3.31 -7.75
C THR A 12 -2.11 -2.57 -9.09
N ASP A 13 -3.28 -2.14 -9.52
CA ASP A 13 -3.42 -1.30 -10.71
C ASP A 13 -3.08 0.15 -10.37
N GLY A 14 -2.31 0.78 -11.24
CA GLY A 14 -1.91 2.17 -11.10
C GLY A 14 -1.13 2.68 -12.31
N THR A 15 -0.54 3.86 -12.20
CA THR A 15 0.40 4.35 -13.21
C THR A 15 1.80 4.43 -12.63
N PRO A 16 2.86 4.17 -13.40
CA PRO A 16 4.24 4.38 -12.96
C PRO A 16 4.66 5.87 -13.00
N GLY A 17 3.71 6.78 -13.18
CA GLY A 17 3.94 8.22 -13.27
C GLY A 17 2.69 8.97 -13.70
N ALA A 18 2.64 10.28 -13.43
CA ALA A 18 1.58 11.15 -13.93
C ALA A 18 1.59 11.16 -15.48
N GLY A 19 0.46 10.85 -16.10
CA GLY A 19 0.32 10.80 -17.57
C GLY A 19 0.90 9.56 -18.24
N GLN A 20 1.45 8.61 -17.48
CA GLN A 20 1.86 7.30 -18.01
C GLN A 20 0.65 6.38 -18.19
N PRO A 21 0.73 5.37 -19.09
CA PRO A 21 -0.33 4.38 -19.24
C PRO A 21 -0.66 3.68 -17.91
N ALA A 22 -1.94 3.38 -17.73
CA ALA A 22 -2.39 2.51 -16.66
C ALA A 22 -1.78 1.11 -16.83
N GLY A 23 -1.43 0.47 -15.72
CA GLY A 23 -0.93 -0.89 -15.69
C GLY A 23 -0.71 -1.39 -14.28
N THR A 24 -0.01 -2.52 -14.18
CA THR A 24 0.28 -3.14 -12.90
C THR A 24 1.58 -2.57 -12.30
N ILE A 25 1.52 -2.17 -11.04
CA ILE A 25 2.67 -1.79 -10.23
C ILE A 25 2.80 -2.73 -9.02
N ALA A 26 4.01 -2.85 -8.50
CA ALA A 26 4.29 -3.62 -7.29
C ALA A 26 4.22 -2.73 -6.05
N TYR A 27 3.92 -3.33 -4.90
CA TYR A 27 4.03 -2.69 -3.61
C TYR A 27 4.73 -3.58 -2.58
N SER A 28 5.35 -2.93 -1.60
CA SER A 28 5.91 -3.55 -0.41
C SER A 28 5.56 -2.72 0.82
N ILE A 29 4.93 -3.34 1.80
CA ILE A 29 4.56 -2.72 3.07
C ILE A 29 5.52 -3.22 4.13
N SER A 30 6.11 -2.30 4.88
CA SER A 30 6.96 -2.59 6.02
C SER A 30 6.22 -2.33 7.33
N GLY A 31 6.60 -3.00 8.40
CA GLY A 31 5.95 -2.88 9.71
C GLY A 31 6.50 -3.84 10.74
N SER A 32 5.85 -3.89 11.90
CA SER A 32 6.18 -4.81 12.99
C SER A 32 4.93 -5.22 13.75
N GLY A 33 4.89 -6.47 14.20
CA GLY A 33 3.72 -7.02 14.90
C GLY A 33 2.48 -6.95 14.01
N THR A 34 1.49 -6.15 14.41
CA THR A 34 0.28 -5.87 13.61
C THR A 34 0.26 -4.47 13.03
N THR A 35 1.31 -3.68 13.20
CA THR A 35 1.33 -2.26 12.85
C THR A 35 2.11 -2.05 11.56
N PRO A 36 1.47 -1.62 10.46
CA PRO A 36 2.16 -1.18 9.27
C PRO A 36 2.84 0.17 9.52
N SER A 37 3.97 0.42 8.88
CA SER A 37 4.77 1.64 9.04
C SER A 37 4.91 2.41 7.73
N THR A 38 5.24 1.74 6.63
CA THR A 38 5.31 2.37 5.30
C THR A 38 4.78 1.46 4.21
N ILE A 39 4.37 2.06 3.10
CA ILE A 39 4.18 1.39 1.81
C ILE A 39 5.10 2.01 0.77
N THR A 40 5.81 1.15 0.04
CA THR A 40 6.63 1.52 -1.11
C THR A 40 5.97 0.98 -2.37
N PHE A 41 5.79 1.83 -3.38
CA PHE A 41 5.41 1.41 -4.72
C PHE A 41 6.63 1.30 -5.61
N SER A 42 6.59 0.37 -6.57
CA SER A 42 7.63 0.24 -7.59
C SER A 42 7.04 -0.24 -8.92
N THR A 43 7.77 -0.04 -10.01
CA THR A 43 7.52 -0.82 -11.23
C THR A 43 7.73 -2.31 -10.96
N LEU A 44 7.24 -3.16 -11.86
CA LEU A 44 7.50 -4.61 -11.78
C LEU A 44 8.99 -4.96 -11.94
N SER A 45 9.78 -4.07 -12.56
CA SER A 45 11.24 -4.19 -12.66
C SER A 45 11.99 -3.69 -11.41
N GLY A 46 11.28 -3.22 -10.38
CA GLY A 46 11.86 -2.79 -9.10
C GLY A 46 12.26 -1.32 -9.02
N VAL A 47 11.89 -0.48 -9.98
CA VAL A 47 12.15 0.97 -9.92
C VAL A 47 11.18 1.60 -8.93
N SER A 48 11.70 2.24 -7.88
CA SER A 48 10.87 2.88 -6.85
C SER A 48 10.02 4.03 -7.43
N LEU A 49 8.73 4.00 -7.09
CA LEU A 49 7.73 5.05 -7.35
C LEU A 49 7.42 5.85 -6.07
N GLY A 50 8.21 5.66 -5.02
CA GLY A 50 8.10 6.38 -3.75
C GLY A 50 7.65 5.51 -2.58
N THR A 51 7.98 6.00 -1.39
CA THR A 51 7.67 5.39 -0.10
C THR A 51 6.86 6.38 0.73
N TYR A 52 5.76 5.90 1.30
CA TYR A 52 4.77 6.71 2.02
C TYR A 52 4.52 6.12 3.39
N SER A 53 4.48 6.97 4.40
CA SER A 53 4.26 6.54 5.78
C SER A 53 2.78 6.30 6.03
N TYR A 54 2.47 5.21 6.72
CA TYR A 54 1.15 4.99 7.30
C TYR A 54 0.98 5.85 8.54
N SER A 55 -0.20 6.42 8.70
CA SER A 55 -0.67 7.08 9.92
C SER A 55 -1.92 6.37 10.42
N LEU A 56 -2.11 6.28 11.74
CA LEU A 56 -3.33 5.71 12.30
C LEU A 56 -4.49 6.69 12.05
N SER A 57 -5.45 6.30 11.21
CA SER A 57 -6.63 7.11 10.90
C SER A 57 -7.77 6.85 11.89
N SER A 58 -7.91 5.60 12.31
CA SER A 58 -8.84 5.16 13.37
C SER A 58 -8.37 3.80 13.90
N THR A 59 -9.00 3.28 14.95
CA THR A 59 -8.65 1.97 15.51
C THR A 59 -8.56 0.92 14.40
N ASN A 60 -7.42 0.21 14.34
CA ASN A 60 -7.13 -0.83 13.33
C ASN A 60 -7.08 -0.38 11.87
N ASN A 61 -7.12 0.93 11.59
CA ASN A 61 -7.12 1.48 10.24
C ASN A 61 -5.98 2.46 10.07
N TYR A 62 -5.06 2.14 9.15
CA TYR A 62 -3.91 2.97 8.83
C TYR A 62 -4.03 3.50 7.42
N LEU A 63 -3.76 4.79 7.24
CA LEU A 63 -3.84 5.47 5.95
C LEU A 63 -2.47 6.04 5.57
N ALA A 64 -2.01 5.71 4.37
CA ALA A 64 -0.92 6.40 3.69
C ALA A 64 -1.49 7.27 2.57
N VAL A 65 -0.97 8.50 2.41
CA VAL A 65 -1.40 9.47 1.37
C VAL A 65 -0.18 10.10 0.68
N GLY A 66 -0.42 10.90 -0.35
CA GLY A 66 0.62 11.72 -1.00
C GLY A 66 1.29 11.07 -2.21
N MET A 67 0.84 9.88 -2.62
CA MET A 67 1.42 9.13 -3.75
C MET A 67 0.91 9.54 -5.15
N LYS A 68 -0.05 10.46 -5.22
CA LYS A 68 -0.69 10.89 -6.49
C LYS A 68 0.28 11.58 -7.47
N THR A 69 1.42 12.08 -6.96
CA THR A 69 2.45 12.72 -7.80
C THR A 69 3.32 11.71 -8.54
N GLN A 70 3.32 10.44 -8.13
CA GLN A 70 4.20 9.39 -8.66
C GLN A 70 3.41 8.21 -9.26
N THR A 71 2.16 8.05 -8.86
CA THR A 71 1.22 7.04 -9.38
C THR A 71 -0.20 7.60 -9.42
N SER A 72 -1.12 6.95 -10.10
CA SER A 72 -2.56 7.28 -10.06
C SER A 72 -3.17 7.06 -8.66
N ILE A 73 -2.53 6.24 -7.83
CA ILE A 73 -2.97 5.98 -6.46
C ILE A 73 -2.84 7.27 -5.65
N SER A 74 -3.91 7.61 -4.94
CA SER A 74 -3.99 8.79 -4.07
C SER A 74 -3.79 8.47 -2.60
N GLY A 75 -4.08 7.23 -2.21
CA GLY A 75 -3.86 6.72 -0.86
C GLY A 75 -4.00 5.21 -0.77
N THR A 76 -3.60 4.66 0.37
CA THR A 76 -3.76 3.24 0.68
C THR A 76 -4.24 3.07 2.11
N TYR A 77 -5.36 2.36 2.30
CA TYR A 77 -5.77 1.90 3.62
C TYR A 77 -5.20 0.51 3.89
N PHE A 78 -4.72 0.33 5.11
CA PHE A 78 -4.42 -0.96 5.72
C PHE A 78 -5.40 -1.16 6.87
N HIS A 79 -6.39 -2.02 6.68
CA HIS A 79 -7.40 -2.32 7.68
C HIS A 79 -7.12 -3.69 8.30
N ILE A 80 -6.81 -3.71 9.60
CA ILE A 80 -6.65 -4.95 10.37
C ILE A 80 -8.04 -5.52 10.69
N SER A 81 -8.36 -6.68 10.12
CA SER A 81 -9.67 -7.31 10.30
C SER A 81 -9.55 -8.82 10.14
N THR A 82 -10.17 -9.55 11.07
CA THR A 82 -10.26 -11.02 11.02
C THR A 82 -11.20 -11.52 9.92
N ALA A 83 -12.02 -10.63 9.33
CA ALA A 83 -12.85 -10.96 8.18
C ALA A 83 -12.01 -11.10 6.89
N CYS A 84 -10.79 -10.54 6.88
CA CYS A 84 -9.87 -10.64 5.76
C CYS A 84 -8.86 -11.75 6.03
N LEU A 85 -8.51 -12.56 5.05
CA LEU A 85 -7.36 -13.47 5.10
C LEU A 85 -6.19 -12.75 4.40
N PRO A 86 -5.04 -12.52 5.07
CA PRO A 86 -4.51 -13.22 6.25
C PRO A 86 -4.68 -12.49 7.61
N GLY A 87 -5.65 -11.58 7.75
CA GLY A 87 -5.90 -10.79 8.97
C GLY A 87 -5.90 -9.27 8.71
N TYR A 88 -5.78 -8.86 7.45
CA TYR A 88 -5.89 -7.48 7.02
C TYR A 88 -6.49 -7.39 5.60
N CYS A 89 -7.09 -6.25 5.29
CA CYS A 89 -7.49 -5.84 3.95
C CYS A 89 -6.68 -4.62 3.52
N LEU A 90 -6.33 -4.57 2.23
CA LEU A 90 -5.73 -3.40 1.59
C LEU A 90 -6.72 -2.78 0.64
N GLU A 91 -6.85 -1.46 0.68
CA GLU A 91 -7.63 -0.69 -0.28
C GLU A 91 -6.73 0.38 -0.90
N PHE A 92 -6.69 0.42 -2.23
CA PHE A 92 -5.90 1.39 -3.00
C PHE A 92 -6.86 2.42 -3.62
N ILE A 93 -6.79 3.66 -3.14
CA ILE A 93 -7.70 4.73 -3.56
C ILE A 93 -7.17 5.34 -4.86
N GLY A 94 -7.97 5.30 -5.93
CA GLY A 94 -7.54 5.79 -7.25
C GLY A 94 -6.70 4.78 -8.04
N ALA A 95 -6.75 3.50 -7.66
CA ALA A 95 -6.43 2.42 -8.59
C ALA A 95 -7.37 2.53 -9.81
N LEU A 96 -6.82 2.33 -11.01
CA LEU A 96 -7.53 2.51 -12.29
C LEU A 96 -8.25 1.23 -12.72
#